data_AF-A0A8C9YEQ8-F1
#
_entry.id   AF-A0A8C9YEQ8-F1
#
_cell.length_a   1.000
_cell.length_b   1.000
_cell.length_c   1.000
_cell.angle_alpha   90.00
_cell.angle_beta   90.00
_cell.angle_gamma   90.00
#
_symmetry.space_group_name_H-M   'P 1'
#
loop_
_entity.id
_entity.type
_entity.pdbx_description
1 polymer ?
#
loop_
_entity_poly.entity_id
_entity_poly.type
_entity_poly.pdbx_seq_one_letter_code
_entity_poly.pdbx_strand_id
1 'polypeptide(L)'
;MSVKGLVLCFACSEKDSLDLDEELSTHFGLAHTRWATHGEPSAVNSHPHRSDKDNEFVVIHNGIITNYKELKAYLITKGYEFESETDTEVIPKLTKYVYDNRENDITFSTLVERVIKQLEGAFALVFKSRHYPGEAVSTRRGSPLLIGVRSEHELSTENIPIQYNTARVQEKNSHNRPDCASDINSVGDGRAVEYYFASDASAIIEHTNKVLYLEDNDIAAVTGGKLSIHRINRQAGEDPVRAIQTLQMELQQIMKGNFDAFMQKEIFEQPESVVNTMRGRICFDTNTVLLGGLKDHLKEIKRCRRLIVIGCGTSFHAAVATRQILEELTELSVMVELASDFLDRNTPVFRDDVCFFISQSGETADTLMALRYCKSQGALTVGITNTVGSSICRETDCGVHINAGPEIGVASTKAYTSQFVALAMFGLMMSEDRLSLQQRRLEIINSLRDLPELIKKVLAQDKKIKAIAEELYQQKSLLVMGRGFHYATCLEGALKIKEITYMHSEGILAGELKHGPLALIDKDMPVIMIIMRDACYTKCQNALQQVTARSGRPIIICCQDDTDMCKNAYQTIELPHTVDCLQGILSVIPLQLLSFHLAVLRGYDVDFPRNLAKSVTVE
;
A
#
# COMPACT_ATOMS: atom_id res chain seq x y z
N MET A 1 -5.31 -19.05 9.98
CA MET A 1 -3.97 -19.53 10.39
C MET A 1 -2.95 -18.93 9.44
N SER A 2 -2.26 -17.85 9.81
CA SER A 2 -1.07 -17.40 9.08
C SER A 2 0.11 -18.17 9.66
N VAL A 3 0.56 -19.21 8.96
CA VAL A 3 1.83 -19.85 9.30
C VAL A 3 2.91 -18.88 8.81
N LYS A 4 3.40 -18.00 9.70
CA LYS A 4 4.68 -17.32 9.51
C LYS A 4 5.79 -18.35 9.72
N GLY A 5 5.96 -19.22 8.73
CA GLY A 5 7.16 -20.05 8.63
C GLY A 5 8.27 -19.17 8.08
N LEU A 6 9.15 -18.66 8.94
CA LEU A 6 10.45 -18.20 8.49
C LEU A 6 11.25 -19.46 8.11
N VAL A 7 11.10 -19.93 6.87
CA VAL A 7 11.91 -21.05 6.37
C VAL A 7 13.24 -20.46 5.93
N LEU A 8 14.20 -20.43 6.86
CA LEU A 8 15.60 -20.19 6.55
C LEU A 8 16.11 -21.36 5.73
N CYS A 9 16.16 -21.17 4.41
CA CYS A 9 16.57 -22.21 3.50
C CYS A 9 18.10 -22.20 3.35
N PHE A 10 18.79 -22.98 4.19
CA PHE A 10 20.21 -23.33 4.03
C PHE A 10 20.44 -24.39 2.94
N ALA A 11 19.45 -24.64 2.09
CA ALA A 11 19.23 -25.87 1.32
C ALA A 11 20.23 -26.21 0.20
N CYS A 12 21.41 -25.59 0.16
CA CYS A 12 22.45 -25.91 -0.80
C CYS A 12 23.75 -26.44 -0.15
N SER A 13 23.74 -26.76 1.15
CA SER A 13 24.85 -27.40 1.86
C SER A 13 24.72 -28.93 1.81
N GLU A 14 25.80 -29.65 1.51
CA GLU A 14 25.86 -31.13 1.51
C GLU A 14 25.85 -31.76 2.92
N LYS A 15 25.75 -30.95 3.99
CA LYS A 15 25.80 -31.43 5.37
C LYS A 15 24.38 -31.59 5.95
N ASP A 16 24.07 -32.81 6.41
CA ASP A 16 22.80 -33.16 7.08
C ASP A 16 22.61 -32.51 8.48
N SER A 17 23.62 -31.79 8.98
CA SER A 17 23.57 -31.04 10.25
C SER A 17 24.00 -29.59 10.04
N LEU A 18 23.14 -28.64 10.47
CA LEU A 18 23.45 -27.22 10.56
C LEU A 18 24.53 -26.98 11.62
N ASP A 19 25.73 -26.63 11.16
CA ASP A 19 26.77 -26.08 12.03
C ASP A 19 26.53 -24.58 12.18
N LEU A 20 26.03 -24.16 13.35
CA LEU A 20 25.75 -22.75 13.64
C LEU A 20 27.04 -21.94 13.90
N ASP A 21 28.17 -22.61 14.05
CA ASP A 21 29.48 -22.00 14.31
C ASP A 21 30.35 -21.94 13.03
N GLU A 22 29.86 -22.45 11.89
CA GLU A 22 30.57 -22.41 10.61
C GLU A 22 30.62 -20.98 10.03
N GLU A 23 31.84 -20.47 9.81
CA GLU A 23 32.06 -19.15 9.21
C GLU A 23 32.13 -19.24 7.69
N LEU A 24 31.24 -18.53 6.99
CA LEU A 24 31.18 -18.50 5.53
C LEU A 24 31.68 -17.15 5.01
N SER A 25 32.75 -17.17 4.21
CA SER A 25 33.27 -15.97 3.54
C SER A 25 32.35 -15.45 2.42
N THR A 26 31.49 -16.30 1.88
CA THR A 26 30.46 -15.93 0.90
C THR A 26 29.25 -16.82 1.10
N HIS A 27 28.09 -16.19 1.31
CA HIS A 27 26.82 -16.90 1.48
C HIS A 27 25.68 -16.09 0.90
N PHE A 28 24.69 -16.79 0.34
CA PHE A 28 23.44 -16.19 -0.10
C PHE A 28 22.26 -16.92 0.54
N GLY A 29 21.46 -16.21 1.34
CA GLY A 29 20.28 -16.72 2.02
C GLY A 29 18.99 -16.21 1.40
N LEU A 30 17.93 -17.03 1.43
CA LEU A 30 16.58 -16.66 1.02
C LEU A 30 15.62 -16.87 2.19
N ALA A 31 14.69 -15.92 2.37
CA ALA A 31 13.59 -16.00 3.31
C ALA A 31 12.33 -15.42 2.66
N HIS A 32 11.15 -15.91 3.05
CA HIS A 32 9.87 -15.47 2.49
C HIS A 32 8.74 -15.58 3.51
N THR A 33 7.82 -14.63 3.49
CA THR A 33 6.56 -14.69 4.23
C THR A 33 5.40 -14.74 3.25
N ARG A 34 4.59 -15.80 3.34
CA ARG A 34 3.57 -16.10 2.33
C ARG A 34 2.16 -15.71 2.79
N TRP A 35 1.46 -14.97 1.93
CA TRP A 35 0.00 -14.91 1.95
C TRP A 35 -0.55 -15.88 0.88
N ALA A 36 -1.23 -16.94 1.33
CA ALA A 36 -1.66 -18.02 0.44
C ALA A 36 -2.83 -17.60 -0.46
N THR A 37 -2.57 -17.46 -1.77
CA THR A 37 -3.59 -17.31 -2.83
C THR A 37 -4.00 -18.66 -3.43
N HIS A 38 -3.03 -19.56 -3.64
CA HIS A 38 -3.22 -20.93 -4.12
C HIS A 38 -2.76 -21.96 -3.08
N GLY A 39 -3.53 -23.01 -2.85
CA GLY A 39 -3.22 -24.05 -1.88
C GLY A 39 -3.33 -23.59 -0.42
N GLU A 40 -3.56 -24.54 0.48
CA GLU A 40 -3.68 -24.22 1.91
C GLU A 40 -2.34 -23.74 2.53
N PRO A 41 -2.36 -22.94 3.61
CA PRO A 41 -1.16 -22.64 4.37
C PRO A 41 -0.58 -23.91 5.02
N SER A 42 0.45 -24.48 4.41
CA SER A 42 1.17 -25.68 4.87
C SER A 42 2.68 -25.53 4.64
N ALA A 43 3.50 -26.33 5.33
CA ALA A 43 4.96 -26.31 5.14
C ALA A 43 5.38 -26.64 3.70
N VAL A 44 4.62 -27.49 3.01
CA VAL A 44 4.87 -27.86 1.61
C VAL A 44 4.55 -26.71 0.65
N ASN A 45 3.54 -25.90 0.97
CA ASN A 45 3.16 -24.73 0.18
C ASN A 45 3.92 -23.46 0.61
N SER A 46 4.82 -23.55 1.60
CA SER A 46 5.70 -22.44 1.99
C SER A 46 6.88 -22.31 1.02
N HIS A 47 7.29 -21.07 0.79
CA HIS A 47 8.51 -20.78 0.03
C HIS A 47 9.74 -20.94 0.94
N PRO A 48 10.95 -21.20 0.40
CA PRO A 48 11.26 -21.36 -1.02
C PRO A 48 10.75 -22.67 -1.64
N HIS A 49 10.35 -22.63 -2.90
CA HIS A 49 10.08 -23.85 -3.68
C HIS A 49 11.34 -24.35 -4.35
N ARG A 50 11.45 -25.67 -4.48
CA ARG A 50 12.61 -26.38 -5.02
C ARG A 50 12.30 -27.08 -6.35
N SER A 51 13.33 -27.30 -7.15
CA SER A 51 13.24 -28.05 -8.41
C SER A 51 13.16 -29.56 -8.20
N ASP A 52 13.81 -30.09 -7.18
CA ASP A 52 13.94 -31.53 -6.94
C ASP A 52 14.25 -31.77 -5.46
N LYS A 53 14.43 -33.04 -5.07
CA LYS A 53 14.73 -33.42 -3.68
C LYS A 53 16.11 -32.95 -3.21
N ASP A 54 17.02 -32.68 -4.14
CA ASP A 54 18.42 -32.28 -3.88
C ASP A 54 18.60 -30.75 -3.86
N ASN A 55 17.50 -30.02 -4.08
CA ASN A 55 17.41 -28.57 -4.11
C ASN A 55 18.36 -27.92 -5.13
N GLU A 56 18.49 -28.48 -6.34
CA GLU A 56 19.38 -27.91 -7.36
C GLU A 56 19.08 -26.44 -7.67
N PHE A 57 17.80 -26.09 -7.73
CA PHE A 57 17.30 -24.72 -7.86
C PHE A 57 16.22 -24.45 -6.83
N VAL A 58 16.29 -23.30 -6.17
CA VAL A 58 15.26 -22.81 -5.26
C VAL A 58 14.85 -21.38 -5.62
N VAL A 59 13.58 -21.04 -5.41
CA VAL A 59 13.03 -19.71 -5.69
C VAL A 59 12.04 -19.26 -4.62
N ILE A 60 12.05 -17.96 -4.35
CA ILE A 60 10.98 -17.27 -3.64
C ILE A 60 10.23 -16.36 -4.62
N HIS A 61 8.91 -16.25 -4.44
CA HIS A 61 8.01 -15.58 -5.38
C HIS A 61 6.97 -14.72 -4.64
N ASN A 62 6.78 -13.48 -5.10
CA ASN A 62 5.60 -12.67 -4.80
C ASN A 62 4.85 -12.41 -6.10
N GLY A 63 3.56 -12.74 -6.14
CA GLY A 63 2.75 -12.58 -7.35
C GLY A 63 1.91 -13.82 -7.65
N ILE A 64 1.43 -13.91 -8.90
CA ILE A 64 0.67 -15.05 -9.43
C ILE A 64 1.19 -15.36 -10.83
N ILE A 65 1.53 -16.63 -11.06
CA ILE A 65 1.81 -17.16 -12.40
C ILE A 65 0.51 -17.62 -13.04
N THR A 66 -0.01 -16.85 -14.00
CA THR A 66 -1.36 -17.08 -14.55
C THR A 66 -1.44 -18.33 -15.44
N ASN A 67 -0.33 -18.72 -16.07
CA ASN A 67 -0.23 -19.89 -16.94
C ASN A 67 0.42 -21.11 -16.28
N TYR A 68 0.37 -21.21 -14.94
CA TYR A 68 1.01 -22.30 -14.21
C TYR A 68 0.43 -23.68 -14.55
N LYS A 69 -0.85 -23.77 -14.94
CA LYS A 69 -1.51 -25.05 -15.26
C LYS A 69 -0.93 -25.66 -16.53
N GLU A 70 -0.73 -24.84 -17.55
CA GLU A 70 -0.11 -25.22 -18.82
C GLU A 70 1.35 -25.66 -18.60
N LEU A 71 2.11 -24.88 -17.82
CA LEU A 71 3.50 -25.20 -17.49
C LEU A 71 3.61 -26.49 -16.67
N LYS A 72 2.76 -26.66 -15.65
CA LYS A 72 2.71 -27.87 -14.81
C LYS A 72 2.42 -29.12 -15.65
N ALA A 73 1.39 -29.06 -16.50
CA ALA A 73 1.05 -30.16 -17.39
C ALA A 73 2.21 -30.52 -18.31
N TYR A 74 2.85 -29.53 -18.94
CA TYR A 74 4.02 -29.73 -19.80
C TYR A 74 5.18 -30.39 -19.06
N LEU A 75 5.56 -29.88 -17.88
CA LEU A 75 6.68 -30.41 -17.10
C LEU A 75 6.43 -31.84 -16.60
N ILE A 76 5.18 -32.18 -16.26
CA ILE A 76 4.80 -33.56 -15.93
C ILE A 76 5.04 -34.49 -17.14
N THR A 77 4.72 -34.06 -18.37
CA THR A 77 5.03 -34.87 -19.57
C THR A 77 6.54 -35.07 -19.82
N LYS A 78 7.38 -34.21 -19.22
CA LYS A 78 8.84 -34.30 -19.26
C LYS A 78 9.45 -35.08 -18.09
N GLY A 79 8.62 -35.63 -17.20
CA GLY A 79 9.05 -36.48 -16.08
C GLY A 79 9.31 -35.73 -14.78
N TYR A 80 8.91 -34.46 -14.66
CA TYR A 80 9.03 -33.71 -13.40
C TYR A 80 7.84 -34.00 -12.49
N GLU A 81 8.11 -34.37 -11.25
CA GLU A 81 7.11 -34.57 -10.20
C GLU A 81 6.85 -33.26 -9.44
N PHE A 82 5.61 -33.04 -9.00
CA PHE A 82 5.22 -31.87 -8.19
C PHE A 82 4.80 -32.31 -6.80
N GLU A 83 5.20 -31.55 -5.78
CA GLU A 83 4.89 -31.85 -4.38
C GLU A 83 3.88 -30.89 -3.76
N SER A 84 3.66 -29.72 -4.37
CA SER A 84 2.80 -28.66 -3.85
C SER A 84 1.63 -28.30 -4.76
N GLU A 85 0.73 -27.49 -4.21
CA GLU A 85 -0.45 -26.96 -4.92
C GLU A 85 -0.23 -25.51 -5.40
N THR A 86 0.97 -24.98 -5.22
CA THR A 86 1.26 -23.58 -5.56
C THR A 86 1.58 -23.44 -7.04
N ASP A 87 1.25 -22.26 -7.57
CA ASP A 87 1.70 -21.80 -8.87
C ASP A 87 3.24 -21.64 -8.90
N THR A 88 3.85 -21.22 -7.79
CA THR A 88 5.31 -21.01 -7.68
C THR A 88 6.14 -22.25 -8.01
N GLU A 89 5.71 -23.47 -7.69
CA GLU A 89 6.53 -24.68 -7.91
C GLU A 89 6.85 -24.93 -9.39
N VAL A 90 6.05 -24.41 -10.33
CA VAL A 90 6.38 -24.53 -11.76
C VAL A 90 7.66 -23.80 -12.13
N ILE A 91 8.03 -22.75 -11.38
CA ILE A 91 9.17 -21.89 -11.67
C ILE A 91 10.51 -22.64 -11.49
N PRO A 92 10.86 -23.21 -10.32
CA PRO A 92 12.13 -23.92 -10.16
C PRO A 92 12.19 -25.21 -11.00
N LYS A 93 11.03 -25.86 -11.22
CA LYS A 93 10.92 -27.03 -12.11
C LYS A 93 11.24 -26.64 -13.56
N LEU A 94 10.70 -25.51 -14.03
CA LEU A 94 11.00 -24.96 -15.34
C LEU A 94 12.46 -24.52 -15.45
N THR A 95 13.02 -23.89 -14.41
CA THR A 95 14.45 -23.53 -14.35
C THR A 95 15.33 -24.76 -14.55
N LYS A 96 15.03 -25.86 -13.84
CA LYS A 96 15.78 -27.11 -14.00
C LYS A 96 15.61 -27.70 -15.40
N TYR A 97 14.40 -27.69 -15.96
CA TYR A 97 14.16 -28.13 -17.35
C TYR A 97 15.00 -27.35 -18.36
N VAL A 98 15.03 -26.02 -18.27
CA VAL A 98 15.86 -25.20 -19.17
C VAL A 98 17.35 -25.46 -18.96
N TYR A 99 17.78 -25.70 -17.72
CA TYR A 99 19.16 -26.06 -17.41
C TYR A 99 19.54 -27.42 -18.01
N ASP A 100 18.74 -28.47 -17.79
CA ASP A 100 18.98 -29.82 -18.27
C ASP A 100 19.00 -29.92 -19.81
N ASN A 101 18.30 -29.00 -20.49
CA ASN A 101 18.23 -28.91 -21.96
C ASN A 101 19.11 -27.82 -22.57
N ARG A 102 20.13 -27.32 -21.86
CA ARG A 102 21.06 -26.31 -22.39
C ARG A 102 22.03 -26.91 -23.43
N GLU A 103 22.29 -26.17 -24.50
CA GLU A 103 23.28 -26.56 -25.52
C GLU A 103 24.73 -26.34 -25.08
N ASN A 104 24.96 -25.29 -24.28
CA ASN A 104 26.26 -24.90 -23.75
C ASN A 104 26.10 -24.44 -22.30
N ASP A 105 27.21 -24.29 -21.58
CA ASP A 105 27.20 -23.60 -20.29
C ASP A 105 26.69 -22.16 -20.47
N ILE A 106 25.66 -21.83 -19.70
CA ILE A 106 24.99 -20.53 -19.71
C ILE A 106 25.14 -19.88 -18.34
N THR A 107 25.19 -18.55 -18.32
CA THR A 107 25.16 -17.79 -17.07
C THR A 107 23.83 -17.98 -16.37
N PHE A 108 23.81 -17.80 -15.04
CA PHE A 108 22.56 -17.90 -14.27
C PHE A 108 21.51 -16.87 -14.74
N SER A 109 21.95 -15.66 -15.08
CA SER A 109 21.09 -14.63 -15.66
C SER A 109 20.44 -15.06 -16.98
N THR A 110 21.19 -15.71 -17.88
CA THR A 110 20.67 -16.24 -19.17
C THR A 110 19.66 -17.36 -18.95
N LEU A 111 19.89 -18.22 -17.95
CA LEU A 111 18.96 -19.27 -17.57
C LEU A 111 17.63 -18.67 -17.11
N VAL A 112 17.67 -17.72 -16.17
CA VAL A 112 16.47 -17.03 -15.65
C VAL A 112 15.77 -16.25 -16.77
N GLU A 113 16.52 -15.61 -17.69
CA GLU A 113 15.96 -14.93 -18.86
C GLU A 113 15.08 -15.87 -19.71
N ARG A 114 15.53 -17.11 -19.94
CA ARG A 114 14.76 -18.11 -20.69
C ARG A 114 13.52 -18.56 -19.93
N VAL A 115 13.59 -18.66 -18.60
CA VAL A 115 12.46 -19.02 -17.73
C VAL A 115 11.38 -17.95 -17.78
N ILE A 116 11.71 -16.68 -17.53
CA ILE A 116 10.72 -15.60 -17.46
C ILE A 116 10.04 -15.27 -18.79
N LYS A 117 10.58 -15.76 -19.92
CA LYS A 117 9.93 -15.71 -21.25
C LYS A 117 8.73 -16.64 -21.36
N GLN A 118 8.67 -17.69 -20.54
CA GLN A 118 7.58 -18.65 -20.51
C GLN A 118 6.55 -18.34 -19.42
N LEU A 119 6.88 -17.44 -18.48
CA LEU A 119 5.99 -17.08 -17.38
C LEU A 119 5.05 -15.94 -17.80
N GLU A 120 3.77 -16.13 -17.51
CA GLU A 120 2.73 -15.11 -17.61
C GLU A 120 2.24 -14.71 -16.22
N GLY A 121 1.74 -13.48 -16.10
CA GLY A 121 1.27 -12.91 -14.83
C GLY A 121 2.22 -11.89 -14.24
N ALA A 122 2.08 -11.66 -12.93
CA ALA A 122 2.89 -10.73 -12.15
C ALA A 122 3.73 -11.51 -11.15
N PHE A 123 5.02 -11.18 -11.05
CA PHE A 123 5.96 -11.87 -10.18
C PHE A 123 7.12 -10.96 -9.76
N ALA A 124 7.64 -11.15 -8.55
CA ALA A 124 8.98 -10.79 -8.13
C ALA A 124 9.66 -12.07 -7.64
N LEU A 125 10.78 -12.41 -8.26
CA LEU A 125 11.46 -13.69 -8.07
C LEU A 125 12.89 -13.46 -7.59
N VAL A 126 13.36 -14.32 -6.70
CA VAL A 126 14.78 -14.41 -6.32
C VAL A 126 15.19 -15.88 -6.33
N PHE A 127 16.22 -16.20 -7.12
CA PHE A 127 16.70 -17.54 -7.37
C PHE A 127 18.03 -17.81 -6.66
N LYS A 128 18.22 -19.05 -6.21
CA LYS A 128 19.48 -19.61 -5.74
C LYS A 128 19.66 -21.01 -6.34
N SER A 129 20.89 -21.41 -6.60
CA SER A 129 21.20 -22.72 -7.17
C SER A 129 22.50 -23.30 -6.62
N ARG A 130 22.59 -24.63 -6.57
CA ARG A 130 23.84 -25.35 -6.28
C ARG A 130 24.85 -25.27 -7.43
N HIS A 131 24.37 -25.11 -8.67
CA HIS A 131 25.20 -25.02 -9.87
C HIS A 131 25.87 -23.65 -10.04
N TYR A 132 25.38 -22.63 -9.34
CA TYR A 132 25.88 -21.25 -9.37
C TYR A 132 26.17 -20.78 -7.93
N PRO A 133 27.20 -21.34 -7.25
CA PRO A 133 27.44 -21.10 -5.84
C PRO A 133 27.82 -19.64 -5.58
N GLY A 134 27.17 -19.02 -4.60
CA GLY A 134 27.38 -17.62 -4.24
C GLY A 134 26.74 -16.61 -5.21
N GLU A 135 26.05 -17.07 -6.25
CA GLU A 135 25.31 -16.20 -7.16
C GLU A 135 23.84 -16.04 -6.73
N ALA A 136 23.29 -14.87 -7.04
CA ALA A 136 21.89 -14.56 -6.87
C ALA A 136 21.35 -13.93 -8.15
N VAL A 137 20.18 -14.39 -8.61
CA VAL A 137 19.47 -13.75 -9.72
C VAL A 137 18.08 -13.37 -9.27
N SER A 138 17.69 -12.13 -9.52
CA SER A 138 16.37 -11.63 -9.18
C SER A 138 15.75 -10.88 -10.35
N THR A 139 14.43 -10.92 -10.45
CA THR A 139 13.70 -10.28 -11.54
C THR A 139 12.27 -9.96 -11.12
N ARG A 140 11.65 -9.01 -11.80
CA ARG A 140 10.24 -8.66 -11.54
C ARG A 140 9.46 -8.38 -12.81
N ARG A 141 8.14 -8.53 -12.70
CA ARG A 141 7.11 -8.03 -13.62
C ARG A 141 5.85 -7.78 -12.80
N GLY A 142 5.39 -6.55 -12.66
CA GLY A 142 4.16 -6.24 -11.93
C GLY A 142 4.18 -6.46 -10.40
N SER A 143 5.32 -6.79 -9.78
CA SER A 143 5.47 -6.86 -8.31
C SER A 143 6.73 -6.13 -7.85
N PRO A 144 6.69 -5.34 -6.74
CA PRO A 144 7.86 -4.66 -6.17
C PRO A 144 9.04 -5.58 -5.87
N LEU A 145 10.24 -5.09 -6.22
CA LEU A 145 11.52 -5.70 -5.90
C LEU A 145 12.61 -4.63 -5.93
N LEU A 146 13.40 -4.56 -4.87
CA LEU A 146 14.51 -3.64 -4.73
C LEU A 146 15.72 -4.32 -4.10
N ILE A 147 16.89 -3.72 -4.31
CA ILE A 147 18.19 -4.22 -3.84
C ILE A 147 18.86 -3.14 -2.99
N GLY A 148 19.03 -3.42 -1.71
CA GLY A 148 19.88 -2.64 -0.81
C GLY A 148 21.35 -3.02 -0.99
N VAL A 149 22.24 -2.05 -0.88
CA VAL A 149 23.69 -2.28 -0.92
C VAL A 149 24.38 -1.66 0.30
N ARG A 150 25.26 -2.43 0.93
CA ARG A 150 26.14 -1.97 2.03
C ARG A 150 27.57 -2.40 1.76
N SER A 151 28.50 -1.46 1.93
CA SER A 151 29.93 -1.68 1.78
C SER A 151 30.66 -0.63 2.62
N GLU A 152 31.74 -1.02 3.31
CA GLU A 152 32.64 -0.07 3.98
C GLU A 152 33.47 0.74 2.98
N HIS A 153 33.60 0.23 1.76
CA HIS A 153 34.33 0.85 0.67
C HIS A 153 33.40 1.58 -0.31
N GLU A 154 33.94 2.55 -1.05
CA GLU A 154 33.22 3.25 -2.11
C GLU A 154 32.72 2.28 -3.19
N LEU A 155 31.53 2.56 -3.72
CA LEU A 155 30.94 1.80 -4.82
C LEU A 155 31.51 2.30 -6.15
N SER A 156 31.66 1.38 -7.12
CA SER A 156 32.19 1.70 -8.45
C SER A 156 31.33 2.68 -9.25
N THR A 157 30.02 2.70 -9.00
CA THR A 157 29.06 3.62 -9.63
C THR A 157 27.80 3.73 -8.79
N GLU A 158 27.09 4.86 -8.88
CA GLU A 158 25.74 5.04 -8.36
C GLU A 158 24.65 4.92 -9.46
N ASN A 159 25.04 4.70 -10.71
CA ASN A 159 24.14 4.45 -11.83
C ASN A 159 24.57 3.19 -12.57
N ILE A 160 23.75 2.15 -12.54
CA ILE A 160 24.01 0.88 -13.22
C ILE A 160 23.47 0.94 -14.65
N PRO A 161 24.30 0.81 -15.70
CA PRO A 161 23.80 0.69 -17.06
C PRO A 161 23.10 -0.66 -17.28
N ILE A 162 21.97 -0.64 -17.99
CA ILE A 162 21.27 -1.85 -18.38
C ILE A 162 21.99 -2.51 -19.56
N GLN A 163 22.28 -3.80 -19.42
CA GLN A 163 22.88 -4.63 -20.45
C GLN A 163 21.77 -5.31 -21.29
N TYR A 164 21.96 -5.35 -22.62
CA TYR A 164 20.99 -5.94 -23.55
C TYR A 164 21.59 -7.14 -24.29
N ASN A 165 20.92 -8.29 -24.20
CA ASN A 165 21.28 -9.48 -24.97
C ASN A 165 20.78 -9.33 -26.41
N THR A 166 21.57 -8.70 -27.28
CA THR A 166 21.26 -8.62 -28.71
C THR A 166 21.56 -9.96 -29.40
N ALA A 167 20.54 -10.80 -29.53
CA ALA A 167 20.61 -11.97 -30.39
C ALA A 167 20.51 -11.56 -31.87
N ARG A 168 21.66 -11.30 -32.52
CA ARG A 168 21.90 -11.59 -33.96
C ARG A 168 23.39 -11.45 -34.36
N VAL A 169 23.96 -12.61 -34.69
CA VAL A 169 25.09 -12.88 -35.62
C VAL A 169 26.52 -12.62 -35.11
N GLN A 170 27.27 -13.73 -34.96
CA GLN A 170 28.72 -13.80 -34.84
C GLN A 170 29.43 -13.14 -36.03
N GLU A 171 30.58 -12.50 -35.81
CA GLU A 171 31.81 -12.99 -36.43
C GLU A 171 33.05 -12.52 -35.67
N LYS A 172 34.04 -13.42 -35.65
CA LYS A 172 35.35 -13.30 -35.02
C LYS A 172 35.95 -11.90 -35.20
N ASN A 173 36.22 -11.22 -34.08
CA ASN A 173 37.40 -10.37 -33.96
C ASN A 173 37.84 -10.30 -32.51
N SER A 174 38.84 -11.12 -32.21
CA SER A 174 39.78 -10.89 -31.12
C SER A 174 40.41 -9.51 -31.31
N HIS A 175 40.11 -8.55 -30.43
CA HIS A 175 41.08 -7.67 -29.77
C HIS A 175 40.37 -6.61 -28.90
N ASN A 176 40.75 -6.60 -27.62
CA ASN A 176 40.74 -5.48 -26.67
C ASN A 176 39.46 -4.62 -26.59
N ARG A 177 38.52 -5.02 -25.74
CA ARG A 177 37.79 -4.09 -24.86
C ARG A 177 37.84 -4.60 -23.42
N PRO A 178 38.24 -3.79 -22.44
CA PRO A 178 38.24 -4.20 -21.05
C PRO A 178 36.81 -4.13 -20.48
N ASP A 179 36.27 -5.27 -20.04
CA ASP A 179 34.95 -5.46 -19.41
C ASP A 179 34.86 -4.87 -17.98
N CYS A 180 35.26 -3.61 -17.77
CA CYS A 180 35.48 -3.08 -16.42
C CYS A 180 34.62 -1.87 -16.01
N ALA A 181 33.51 -1.55 -16.70
CA ALA A 181 32.77 -0.29 -16.44
C ALA A 181 31.24 -0.38 -16.30
N SER A 182 30.65 -1.57 -16.12
CA SER A 182 29.17 -1.73 -16.13
C SER A 182 28.54 -2.24 -14.84
N ASP A 183 29.32 -2.72 -13.86
CA ASP A 183 28.78 -3.44 -12.70
C ASP A 183 29.08 -2.70 -11.38
N ILE A 184 28.19 -2.82 -10.39
CA ILE A 184 28.46 -2.34 -9.03
C ILE A 184 29.35 -3.36 -8.32
N ASN A 185 30.50 -2.85 -7.87
CA ASN A 185 31.42 -3.49 -6.94
C ASN A 185 31.87 -2.47 -5.91
N SER A 186 32.27 -2.92 -4.73
CA SER A 186 33.12 -2.12 -3.84
C SER A 186 34.47 -1.82 -4.54
N VAL A 187 35.17 -0.72 -4.20
CA VAL A 187 36.50 -0.30 -4.72
C VAL A 187 37.60 -0.28 -3.63
N GLY A 188 38.81 -0.86 -3.83
CA GLY A 188 39.82 -1.21 -2.77
C GLY A 188 40.60 -2.54 -2.93
N ASP A 189 41.36 -3.07 -1.97
CA ASP A 189 41.85 -4.47 -1.95
C ASP A 189 41.21 -5.14 -0.72
N GLY A 190 40.75 -6.40 -0.80
CA GLY A 190 40.10 -7.10 0.33
C GLY A 190 38.62 -6.74 0.60
N ARG A 191 37.84 -6.44 -0.44
CA ARG A 191 36.56 -5.71 -0.32
C ARG A 191 35.36 -6.61 0.04
N ALA A 192 34.71 -6.33 1.17
CA ALA A 192 33.41 -6.88 1.53
C ALA A 192 32.26 -6.05 0.92
N VAL A 193 31.20 -6.71 0.45
CA VAL A 193 29.95 -6.08 0.01
C VAL A 193 28.78 -6.97 0.39
N GLU A 194 27.67 -6.35 0.79
CA GLU A 194 26.44 -7.05 1.11
C GLU A 194 25.30 -6.50 0.26
N TYR A 195 24.50 -7.42 -0.27
CA TYR A 195 23.31 -7.12 -1.05
C TYR A 195 22.06 -7.65 -0.35
N TYR A 196 21.03 -6.82 -0.27
CA TYR A 196 19.78 -7.11 0.41
C TYR A 196 18.64 -7.06 -0.59
N PHE A 197 18.10 -8.21 -0.97
CA PHE A 197 16.94 -8.29 -1.88
C PHE A 197 15.65 -8.27 -1.07
N ALA A 198 14.75 -7.34 -1.36
CA ALA A 198 13.47 -7.28 -0.68
C ALA A 198 12.36 -6.78 -1.61
N SER A 199 11.13 -7.18 -1.32
CA SER A 199 9.93 -6.61 -1.95
C SER A 199 9.49 -5.29 -1.31
N ASP A 200 9.98 -4.98 -0.11
CA ASP A 200 9.69 -3.73 0.62
C ASP A 200 10.95 -3.18 1.28
N ALA A 201 11.09 -1.85 1.27
CA ALA A 201 12.24 -1.15 1.83
C ALA A 201 12.34 -1.28 3.36
N SER A 202 11.25 -1.60 4.06
CA SER A 202 11.26 -1.77 5.51
C SER A 202 12.19 -2.91 5.98
N ALA A 203 12.41 -3.93 5.13
CA ALA A 203 13.31 -5.04 5.42
C ALA A 203 14.80 -4.70 5.15
N ILE A 204 15.08 -3.56 4.52
CA ILE A 204 16.44 -3.15 4.14
C ILE A 204 16.95 -2.02 5.04
N ILE A 205 16.06 -1.15 5.53
CA ILE A 205 16.44 0.12 6.15
C ILE A 205 17.27 0.00 7.43
N GLU A 206 17.17 -1.11 8.16
CA GLU A 206 18.02 -1.37 9.32
C GLU A 206 19.48 -1.68 8.94
N HIS A 207 19.71 -2.11 7.69
CA HIS A 207 21.03 -2.44 7.17
C HIS A 207 21.62 -1.29 6.35
N THR A 208 20.84 -0.70 5.44
CA THR A 208 21.29 0.37 4.53
C THR A 208 20.13 1.22 4.04
N ASN A 209 20.38 2.50 3.77
CA ASN A 209 19.43 3.39 3.10
C ASN A 209 19.73 3.57 1.60
N LYS A 210 20.80 2.95 1.06
CA LYS A 210 21.13 2.95 -0.36
C LYS A 210 20.44 1.78 -1.05
N VAL A 211 19.47 2.08 -1.92
CA VAL A 211 18.67 1.07 -2.60
C VAL A 211 18.57 1.31 -4.10
N LEU A 212 18.39 0.24 -4.85
CA LEU A 212 18.10 0.26 -6.27
C LEU A 212 16.73 -0.39 -6.50
N TYR A 213 15.81 0.33 -7.11
CA TYR A 213 14.50 -0.20 -7.50
C TYR A 213 14.60 -0.86 -8.87
N LEU A 214 14.14 -2.11 -8.97
CA LEU A 214 14.01 -2.78 -10.25
C LEU A 214 12.73 -2.33 -10.96
N GLU A 215 12.76 -2.40 -12.28
CA GLU A 215 11.60 -2.25 -13.15
C GLU A 215 11.21 -3.59 -13.78
N ASP A 216 10.05 -3.60 -14.43
CA ASP A 216 9.55 -4.78 -15.09
C ASP A 216 10.54 -5.29 -16.16
N ASN A 217 10.78 -6.59 -16.14
CA ASN A 217 11.72 -7.33 -16.97
C ASN A 217 13.21 -7.02 -16.74
N ASP A 218 13.56 -6.28 -15.68
CA ASP A 218 14.94 -6.23 -15.23
C ASP A 218 15.35 -7.60 -14.65
N ILE A 219 16.54 -8.06 -15.00
CA ILE A 219 17.17 -9.24 -14.43
C ILE A 219 18.46 -8.78 -13.74
N ALA A 220 18.41 -8.69 -12.41
CA ALA A 220 19.56 -8.36 -11.60
C ALA A 220 20.33 -9.63 -11.25
N ALA A 221 21.65 -9.64 -11.47
CA ALA A 221 22.51 -10.77 -11.17
C ALA A 221 23.70 -10.32 -10.31
N VAL A 222 23.92 -11.01 -9.20
CA VAL A 222 25.13 -10.91 -8.38
C VAL A 222 26.01 -12.10 -8.70
N THR A 223 27.13 -11.87 -9.40
CA THR A 223 28.11 -12.89 -9.77
C THR A 223 29.49 -12.42 -9.36
N GLY A 224 30.22 -13.22 -8.58
CA GLY A 224 31.55 -12.85 -8.07
C GLY A 224 31.56 -11.58 -7.22
N GLY A 225 30.49 -11.33 -6.45
CA GLY A 225 30.30 -10.12 -5.65
C GLY A 225 29.94 -8.87 -6.47
N LYS A 226 29.62 -9.03 -7.77
CA LYS A 226 29.31 -7.93 -8.67
C LYS A 226 27.84 -7.90 -9.07
N LEU A 227 27.17 -6.77 -8.86
CA LEU A 227 25.79 -6.57 -9.28
C LEU A 227 25.72 -5.98 -10.69
N SER A 228 25.04 -6.68 -11.59
CA SER A 228 24.74 -6.26 -12.98
C SER A 228 23.24 -6.35 -13.26
N ILE A 229 22.74 -5.55 -14.20
CA ILE A 229 21.31 -5.54 -14.60
C ILE A 229 21.20 -5.80 -16.11
N HIS A 230 20.39 -6.79 -16.46
CA HIS A 230 20.17 -7.26 -17.82
C HIS A 230 18.70 -7.08 -18.22
N ARG A 231 18.45 -6.84 -19.50
CA ARG A 231 17.10 -6.81 -20.09
C ARG A 231 17.11 -7.44 -21.49
N ILE A 232 16.00 -8.08 -21.85
CA ILE A 232 15.86 -8.80 -23.14
C ILE A 232 15.83 -7.81 -24.32
N ASN A 233 14.94 -6.82 -24.24
CA ASN A 233 14.67 -5.87 -25.32
C ASN A 233 14.74 -4.45 -24.77
N ARG A 234 15.18 -3.51 -25.61
CA ARG A 234 15.10 -2.08 -25.33
C ARG A 234 13.76 -1.56 -25.84
N GLN A 235 12.93 -0.98 -24.98
CA GLN A 235 11.75 -0.24 -25.42
C GLN A 235 12.06 1.26 -25.54
N ALA A 236 11.32 1.95 -26.42
CA ALA A 236 11.48 3.38 -26.61
C ALA A 236 10.96 4.14 -25.37
N GLY A 237 11.79 5.01 -24.78
CA GLY A 237 11.43 5.80 -23.61
C GLY A 237 11.84 5.21 -22.25
N GLU A 238 12.46 4.03 -22.22
CA GLU A 238 12.96 3.44 -20.98
C GLU A 238 14.31 4.05 -20.57
N ASP A 239 14.48 4.28 -19.26
CA ASP A 239 15.74 4.75 -18.71
C ASP A 239 16.82 3.68 -18.89
N PRO A 240 17.97 4.03 -19.51
CA PRO A 240 19.04 3.07 -19.80
C PRO A 240 19.87 2.71 -18.56
N VAL A 241 19.55 3.31 -17.41
CA VAL A 241 20.28 3.15 -16.15
C VAL A 241 19.33 2.91 -14.99
N ARG A 242 19.82 2.27 -13.95
CA ARG A 242 19.18 2.19 -12.64
C ARG A 242 20.04 2.94 -11.63
N ALA A 243 19.48 4.01 -11.08
CA ALA A 243 20.14 4.81 -10.06
C ALA A 243 20.01 4.16 -8.68
N ILE A 244 21.09 4.19 -7.91
CA ILE A 244 21.07 3.96 -6.48
C ILE A 244 20.49 5.22 -5.84
N GLN A 245 19.43 5.06 -5.07
CA GLN A 245 18.72 6.13 -4.40
C GLN A 245 18.93 6.01 -2.90
N THR A 246 19.00 7.16 -2.23
CA THR A 246 19.01 7.23 -0.76
C THR A 246 17.57 7.35 -0.26
N LEU A 247 17.12 6.36 0.51
CA LEU A 247 15.83 6.39 1.16
C LEU A 247 15.79 7.50 2.21
N GLN A 248 14.70 8.28 2.22
CA GLN A 248 14.40 9.27 3.27
C GLN A 248 13.65 8.67 4.47
N MET A 249 13.58 7.33 4.53
CA MET A 249 12.94 6.60 5.61
C MET A 249 13.92 6.39 6.76
N GLU A 250 13.45 6.49 7.99
CA GLU A 250 14.25 6.22 9.20
C GLU A 250 13.75 4.95 9.90
N LEU A 251 14.66 4.21 10.52
CA LEU A 251 14.34 2.96 11.24
C LEU A 251 13.25 3.17 12.32
N GLN A 252 13.26 4.31 13.01
CA GLN A 252 12.27 4.65 14.04
C GLN A 252 10.84 4.70 13.49
N GLN A 253 10.67 5.03 12.21
CA GLN A 253 9.35 5.10 11.56
C GLN A 253 8.70 3.72 11.42
N ILE A 254 9.50 2.65 11.34
CA ILE A 254 9.02 1.26 11.23
C ILE A 254 9.09 0.47 12.55
N MET A 255 9.45 1.12 13.66
CA MET A 255 9.44 0.52 15.01
C MET A 255 8.20 0.94 15.80
N LYS A 256 7.73 0.11 16.74
CA LYS A 256 6.59 0.47 17.61
C LYS A 256 6.91 1.59 18.61
N GLY A 257 8.18 1.76 18.98
CA GLY A 257 8.58 2.73 20.01
C GLY A 257 7.95 2.39 21.36
N ASN A 258 7.28 3.36 21.99
CA ASN A 258 6.63 3.21 23.29
C ASN A 258 5.18 2.69 23.22
N PHE A 259 4.73 2.24 22.05
CA PHE A 259 3.38 1.72 21.84
C PHE A 259 3.36 0.20 21.80
N ASP A 260 2.24 -0.41 22.19
CA ASP A 260 2.09 -1.88 22.21
C ASP A 260 1.84 -2.43 20.79
N ALA A 261 1.26 -1.61 19.91
CA ALA A 261 0.88 -1.97 18.55
C ALA A 261 1.22 -0.87 17.53
N PHE A 262 1.47 -1.26 16.28
CA PHE A 262 1.65 -0.30 15.18
C PHE A 262 0.38 0.49 14.92
N MET A 263 -0.78 -0.16 14.91
CA MET A 263 -2.05 0.55 14.74
C MET A 263 -2.23 1.64 15.81
N GLN A 264 -1.86 1.36 17.07
CA GLN A 264 -1.92 2.35 18.14
C GLN A 264 -0.95 3.51 17.88
N LYS A 265 0.32 3.21 17.60
CA LYS A 265 1.32 4.23 17.24
C LYS A 265 0.80 5.13 16.12
N GLU A 266 0.31 4.53 15.04
CA GLU A 266 -0.11 5.23 13.83
C GLU A 266 -1.35 6.10 14.04
N ILE A 267 -2.27 5.69 14.91
CA ILE A 267 -3.40 6.54 15.34
C ILE A 267 -2.88 7.76 16.10
N PHE A 268 -1.93 7.57 17.02
CA PHE A 268 -1.40 8.63 17.87
C PHE A 268 -0.40 9.55 17.15
N GLU A 269 0.20 9.12 16.04
CA GLU A 269 1.04 9.92 15.13
C GLU A 269 0.25 10.75 14.10
N GLN A 270 -1.09 10.74 14.17
CA GLN A 270 -1.92 11.54 13.26
C GLN A 270 -1.67 13.06 13.31
N PRO A 271 -1.39 13.69 14.48
CA PRO A 271 -0.98 15.10 14.50
C PRO A 271 0.25 15.36 13.63
N GLU A 272 1.29 14.54 13.77
CA GLU A 272 2.57 14.69 13.08
C GLU A 272 2.46 14.35 11.58
N SER A 273 1.76 13.27 11.24
CA SER A 273 1.57 12.86 9.85
C SER A 273 0.71 13.85 9.05
N VAL A 274 -0.29 14.48 9.67
CA VAL A 274 -1.04 15.59 9.07
C VAL A 274 -0.12 16.80 8.81
N VAL A 275 0.74 17.16 9.76
CA VAL A 275 1.75 18.23 9.56
C VAL A 275 2.69 17.87 8.40
N ASN A 276 3.18 16.64 8.35
CA ASN A 276 4.07 16.16 7.28
C ASN A 276 3.40 16.17 5.91
N THR A 277 2.09 15.93 5.88
CA THR A 277 1.27 16.00 4.68
C THR A 277 1.15 17.44 4.17
N MET A 278 1.14 18.45 5.05
CA MET A 278 1.05 19.87 4.67
C MET A 278 2.41 20.53 4.45
N ARG A 279 3.49 19.92 4.95
CA ARG A 279 4.85 20.49 4.96
C ARG A 279 5.30 20.88 3.56
N GLY A 280 5.68 22.14 3.39
CA GLY A 280 6.15 22.71 2.12
C GLY A 280 5.06 22.86 1.05
N ARG A 281 3.79 22.57 1.37
CA ARG A 281 2.65 22.65 0.45
C ARG A 281 1.67 23.74 0.83
N ILE A 282 1.58 24.10 2.10
CA ILE A 282 0.79 25.24 2.58
C ILE A 282 1.74 26.30 3.14
N CYS A 283 1.65 27.51 2.62
CA CYS A 283 2.27 28.68 3.24
C CYS A 283 1.20 29.42 4.04
N PHE A 284 1.20 29.21 5.35
CA PHE A 284 0.21 29.81 6.26
C PHE A 284 0.31 31.34 6.36
N ASP A 285 1.47 31.93 6.09
CA ASP A 285 1.64 33.41 6.11
C ASP A 285 0.95 34.08 4.92
N THR A 286 0.99 33.42 3.75
CA THR A 286 0.38 33.93 2.51
C THR A 286 -0.96 33.29 2.19
N ASN A 287 -1.36 32.27 2.95
CA ASN A 287 -2.53 31.42 2.71
C ASN A 287 -2.55 30.81 1.29
N THR A 288 -1.38 30.42 0.79
CA THR A 288 -1.23 29.77 -0.51
C THR A 288 -1.04 28.26 -0.36
N VAL A 289 -1.57 27.50 -1.33
CA VAL A 289 -1.46 26.04 -1.37
C VAL A 289 -0.87 25.63 -2.70
N LEU A 290 0.25 24.91 -2.67
CA LEU A 290 0.94 24.42 -3.85
C LEU A 290 1.29 22.94 -3.67
N LEU A 291 0.68 22.10 -4.51
CA LEU A 291 1.05 20.70 -4.64
C LEU A 291 2.08 20.56 -5.76
N GLY A 292 3.36 20.57 -5.40
CA GLY A 292 4.48 20.61 -6.36
C GLY A 292 4.40 19.56 -7.46
N GLY A 293 3.98 18.33 -7.14
CA GLY A 293 3.83 17.25 -8.12
C GLY A 293 2.70 17.45 -9.14
N LEU A 294 1.81 18.43 -8.95
CA LEU A 294 0.73 18.77 -9.87
C LEU A 294 0.99 20.07 -10.65
N LYS A 295 2.06 20.80 -10.32
CA LYS A 295 2.32 22.16 -10.83
C LYS A 295 2.29 22.25 -12.36
N ASP A 296 2.93 21.30 -13.03
CA ASP A 296 3.07 21.31 -14.49
C ASP A 296 1.78 20.89 -15.22
N HIS A 297 0.88 20.19 -14.53
CA HIS A 297 -0.37 19.66 -15.07
C HIS A 297 -1.61 20.45 -14.63
N LEU A 298 -1.47 21.38 -13.67
CA LEU A 298 -2.58 22.13 -13.08
C LEU A 298 -3.44 22.88 -14.13
N LYS A 299 -2.80 23.44 -15.16
CA LYS A 299 -3.52 24.16 -16.23
C LYS A 299 -4.38 23.23 -17.08
N GLU A 300 -3.94 21.99 -17.26
CA GLU A 300 -4.70 20.98 -17.99
C GLU A 300 -5.84 20.45 -17.13
N ILE A 301 -5.57 20.12 -15.87
CA ILE A 301 -6.58 19.71 -14.88
C ILE A 301 -7.71 20.76 -14.77
N LYS A 302 -7.38 22.07 -14.74
CA LYS A 302 -8.37 23.16 -14.71
C LYS A 302 -9.27 23.26 -15.95
N ARG A 303 -8.91 22.62 -17.08
CA ARG A 303 -9.71 22.61 -18.32
C ARG A 303 -10.61 21.38 -18.45
N CYS A 304 -10.39 20.37 -17.62
CA CYS A 304 -11.18 19.15 -17.61
C CYS A 304 -12.61 19.40 -17.10
N ARG A 305 -13.51 18.45 -17.38
CA ARG A 305 -14.94 18.61 -17.12
C ARG A 305 -15.49 17.76 -15.98
N ARG A 306 -14.73 16.75 -15.57
CA ARG A 306 -15.15 15.78 -14.55
C ARG A 306 -13.93 15.22 -13.84
N LEU A 307 -14.10 15.00 -12.53
CA LEU A 307 -13.16 14.28 -11.70
C LEU A 307 -13.72 12.88 -11.42
N ILE A 308 -12.89 11.86 -11.57
CA ILE A 308 -13.22 10.48 -11.20
C ILE A 308 -12.19 10.06 -10.16
N VAL A 309 -12.63 9.71 -8.96
CA VAL A 309 -11.75 9.34 -7.85
C VAL A 309 -11.93 7.86 -7.55
N ILE A 310 -10.87 7.09 -7.75
CA ILE A 310 -10.86 5.64 -7.77
C ILE A 310 -9.96 5.12 -6.65
N GLY A 311 -10.47 4.18 -5.86
CA GLY A 311 -9.71 3.51 -4.80
C GLY A 311 -10.45 2.29 -4.26
N CYS A 312 -9.82 1.59 -3.31
CA CYS A 312 -10.41 0.44 -2.63
C CYS A 312 -10.43 0.65 -1.11
N GLY A 313 -11.39 0.03 -0.42
CA GLY A 313 -11.48 0.02 1.05
C GLY A 313 -11.41 1.42 1.66
N THR A 314 -10.53 1.59 2.66
CA THR A 314 -10.33 2.87 3.35
C THR A 314 -9.91 4.01 2.40
N SER A 315 -9.18 3.75 1.31
CA SER A 315 -8.83 4.79 0.32
C SER A 315 -10.03 5.25 -0.51
N PHE A 316 -10.99 4.36 -0.78
CA PHE A 316 -12.30 4.75 -1.32
C PHE A 316 -13.07 5.62 -0.33
N HIS A 317 -13.06 5.30 0.97
CA HIS A 317 -13.71 6.15 1.97
C HIS A 317 -13.10 7.55 2.04
N ALA A 318 -11.78 7.71 1.85
CA ALA A 318 -11.15 9.03 1.78
C ALA A 318 -11.72 9.86 0.61
N ALA A 319 -11.95 9.23 -0.55
CA ALA A 319 -12.61 9.86 -1.70
C ALA A 319 -14.06 10.28 -1.36
N VAL A 320 -14.84 9.41 -0.72
CA VAL A 320 -16.20 9.72 -0.28
C VAL A 320 -16.19 10.89 0.70
N ALA A 321 -15.22 10.93 1.61
CA ALA A 321 -15.10 11.97 2.63
C ALA A 321 -14.83 13.36 2.04
N THR A 322 -14.10 13.42 0.93
CA THR A 322 -13.73 14.69 0.27
C THR A 322 -14.59 15.03 -0.94
N ARG A 323 -15.48 14.14 -1.38
CA ARG A 323 -16.32 14.36 -2.57
C ARG A 323 -17.02 15.72 -2.53
N GLN A 324 -17.72 16.02 -1.44
CA GLN A 324 -18.52 17.24 -1.32
C GLN A 324 -17.66 18.50 -1.39
N ILE A 325 -16.49 18.53 -0.75
CA ILE A 325 -15.61 19.72 -0.80
C ILE A 325 -14.91 19.87 -2.16
N LEU A 326 -14.64 18.76 -2.84
CA LEU A 326 -14.14 18.80 -4.22
C LEU A 326 -15.21 19.34 -5.18
N GLU A 327 -16.47 18.90 -5.07
CA GLU A 327 -17.58 19.46 -5.85
C GLU A 327 -17.73 20.97 -5.59
N GLU A 328 -17.68 21.40 -4.31
CA GLU A 328 -17.78 22.81 -3.91
C GLU A 328 -16.65 23.68 -4.49
N LEU A 329 -15.39 23.27 -4.30
CA LEU A 329 -14.24 24.10 -4.66
C LEU A 329 -13.87 24.05 -6.15
N THR A 330 -14.22 22.95 -6.84
CA THR A 330 -13.93 22.79 -8.27
C THR A 330 -15.11 23.19 -9.15
N GLU A 331 -16.34 23.10 -8.66
CA GLU A 331 -17.59 23.15 -9.45
C GLU A 331 -17.66 22.09 -10.58
N LEU A 332 -16.83 21.05 -10.50
CA LEU A 332 -16.86 19.91 -11.42
C LEU A 332 -17.73 18.79 -10.87
N SER A 333 -18.24 17.94 -11.77
CA SER A 333 -18.81 16.67 -11.35
C SER A 333 -17.70 15.79 -10.77
N VAL A 334 -17.90 15.31 -9.54
CA VAL A 334 -16.97 14.39 -8.87
C VAL A 334 -17.65 13.03 -8.72
N MET A 335 -17.10 12.04 -9.41
CA MET A 335 -17.49 10.65 -9.32
C MET A 335 -16.52 9.92 -8.38
N VAL A 336 -17.03 9.05 -7.51
CA VAL A 336 -16.21 8.26 -6.58
C VAL A 336 -16.55 6.80 -6.78
N GLU A 337 -15.54 5.98 -7.10
CA GLU A 337 -15.73 4.63 -7.60
C GLU A 337 -14.86 3.62 -6.85
N LEU A 338 -15.45 2.47 -6.53
CA LEU A 338 -14.70 1.28 -6.11
C LEU A 338 -14.01 0.70 -7.34
N ALA A 339 -12.69 0.49 -7.28
CA ALA A 339 -11.90 0.14 -8.46
C ALA A 339 -12.35 -1.17 -9.14
N SER A 340 -12.72 -2.19 -8.36
CA SER A 340 -13.21 -3.47 -8.89
C SER A 340 -14.50 -3.31 -9.71
N ASP A 341 -15.54 -2.71 -9.11
CA ASP A 341 -16.83 -2.47 -9.78
C ASP A 341 -16.68 -1.49 -10.97
N PHE A 342 -15.76 -0.54 -10.89
CA PHE A 342 -15.43 0.35 -12.00
C PHE A 342 -14.92 -0.42 -13.24
N LEU A 343 -14.06 -1.43 -13.02
CA LEU A 343 -13.53 -2.31 -14.05
C LEU A 343 -14.61 -3.25 -14.59
N ASP A 344 -15.38 -3.90 -13.72
CA ASP A 344 -16.44 -4.85 -14.08
C ASP A 344 -17.46 -4.24 -15.04
N ARG A 345 -17.81 -2.97 -14.80
CA ARG A 345 -18.78 -2.24 -15.62
C ARG A 345 -18.21 -1.65 -16.90
N ASN A 346 -16.89 -1.72 -17.11
CA ASN A 346 -16.19 -1.02 -18.18
C ASN A 346 -16.62 0.46 -18.23
N THR A 347 -16.46 1.14 -17.10
CA THR A 347 -17.04 2.48 -16.88
C THR A 347 -16.58 3.47 -17.97
N PRO A 348 -17.48 4.28 -18.56
CA PRO A 348 -17.10 5.24 -19.60
C PRO A 348 -16.17 6.35 -19.09
N VAL A 349 -14.97 6.42 -19.70
CA VAL A 349 -13.93 7.43 -19.44
C VAL A 349 -13.62 8.18 -20.74
N PHE A 350 -13.41 9.48 -20.63
CA PHE A 350 -13.15 10.39 -21.74
C PHE A 350 -11.83 11.13 -21.56
N ARG A 351 -11.33 11.74 -22.65
CA ARG A 351 -10.06 12.46 -22.67
C ARG A 351 -10.03 13.73 -21.81
N ASP A 352 -11.20 14.30 -21.51
CA ASP A 352 -11.36 15.49 -20.66
C ASP A 352 -11.73 15.14 -19.21
N ASP A 353 -11.60 13.87 -18.82
CA ASP A 353 -11.66 13.43 -17.43
C ASP A 353 -10.29 13.55 -16.75
N VAL A 354 -10.30 13.88 -15.46
CA VAL A 354 -9.15 13.70 -14.56
C VAL A 354 -9.46 12.55 -13.62
N CYS A 355 -8.65 11.50 -13.69
CA CYS A 355 -8.80 10.32 -12.87
C CYS A 355 -7.77 10.31 -11.73
N PHE A 356 -8.26 10.36 -10.49
CA PHE A 356 -7.46 10.23 -9.27
C PHE A 356 -7.41 8.77 -8.82
N PHE A 357 -6.22 8.28 -8.50
CA PHE A 357 -5.98 6.93 -8.00
C PHE A 357 -5.42 7.02 -6.58
N ILE A 358 -6.25 6.67 -5.60
CA ILE A 358 -5.89 6.74 -4.19
C ILE A 358 -5.47 5.35 -3.71
N SER A 359 -4.21 5.23 -3.29
CA SER A 359 -3.68 3.97 -2.75
C SER A 359 -2.53 4.25 -1.80
N GLN A 360 -2.62 3.79 -0.55
CA GLN A 360 -1.50 3.92 0.39
C GLN A 360 -0.25 3.22 -0.14
N SER A 361 -0.38 1.96 -0.58
CA SER A 361 0.74 1.16 -1.07
C SER A 361 1.19 1.55 -2.48
N GLY A 362 0.28 2.08 -3.30
CA GLY A 362 0.52 2.33 -4.72
C GLY A 362 0.60 1.06 -5.59
N GLU A 363 0.22 -0.09 -5.02
CA GLU A 363 0.33 -1.43 -5.65
C GLU A 363 -1.00 -2.21 -5.60
N THR A 364 -2.10 -1.58 -5.19
CA THR A 364 -3.42 -2.24 -5.14
C THR A 364 -3.85 -2.66 -6.54
N ALA A 365 -4.08 -3.96 -6.75
CA ALA A 365 -4.27 -4.55 -8.09
C ALA A 365 -5.40 -3.87 -8.89
N ASP A 366 -6.62 -3.84 -8.35
CA ASP A 366 -7.77 -3.21 -9.03
C ASP A 366 -7.54 -1.73 -9.32
N THR A 367 -6.96 -0.97 -8.37
CA THR A 367 -6.66 0.46 -8.56
C THR A 367 -5.62 0.66 -9.66
N LEU A 368 -4.61 -0.21 -9.74
CA LEU A 368 -3.58 -0.17 -10.78
C LEU A 368 -4.16 -0.55 -12.16
N MET A 369 -5.06 -1.54 -12.22
CA MET A 369 -5.75 -1.89 -13.46
C MET A 369 -6.71 -0.79 -13.92
N ALA A 370 -7.43 -0.15 -12.99
CA ALA A 370 -8.26 1.02 -13.28
C ALA A 370 -7.41 2.18 -13.82
N LEU A 371 -6.20 2.39 -13.29
CA LEU A 371 -5.24 3.36 -13.81
C LEU A 371 -4.88 3.08 -15.26
N ARG A 372 -4.46 1.85 -15.56
CA ARG A 372 -4.09 1.44 -16.92
C ARG A 372 -5.28 1.54 -17.88
N TYR A 373 -6.48 1.19 -17.42
CA TYR A 373 -7.72 1.38 -18.18
C TYR A 373 -7.96 2.86 -18.51
N CYS A 374 -7.94 3.76 -17.52
CA CYS A 374 -8.15 5.20 -17.76
C CYS A 374 -7.08 5.81 -18.68
N LYS A 375 -5.81 5.39 -18.54
CA LYS A 375 -4.73 5.80 -19.47
C LYS A 375 -5.02 5.34 -20.90
N SER A 376 -5.53 4.13 -21.09
CA SER A 376 -5.90 3.63 -22.43
C SER A 376 -7.03 4.44 -23.08
N GLN A 377 -7.89 5.07 -22.27
CA GLN A 377 -8.94 5.97 -22.72
C GLN A 377 -8.45 7.43 -22.93
N GLY A 378 -7.20 7.72 -22.56
CA GLY A 378 -6.56 9.01 -22.74
C GLY A 378 -6.97 10.08 -21.72
N ALA A 379 -7.49 9.67 -20.56
CA ALA A 379 -7.73 10.60 -19.44
C ALA A 379 -6.41 11.02 -18.77
N LEU A 380 -6.40 12.21 -18.16
CA LEU A 380 -5.27 12.66 -17.34
C LEU A 380 -5.32 11.94 -16.00
N THR A 381 -4.19 11.37 -15.58
CA THR A 381 -4.11 10.49 -14.41
C THR A 381 -3.29 11.11 -13.27
N VAL A 382 -3.85 11.05 -12.06
CA VAL A 382 -3.28 11.64 -10.84
C VAL A 382 -3.14 10.59 -9.74
N GLY A 383 -1.92 10.31 -9.29
CA GLY A 383 -1.66 9.37 -8.20
C GLY A 383 -1.66 10.06 -6.83
N ILE A 384 -2.44 9.56 -5.86
CA ILE A 384 -2.37 9.98 -4.44
C ILE A 384 -1.86 8.79 -3.63
N THR A 385 -0.55 8.77 -3.35
CA THR A 385 0.14 7.57 -2.83
C THR A 385 0.99 7.85 -1.59
N ASN A 386 1.27 6.82 -0.79
CA ASN A 386 2.19 6.91 0.35
C ASN A 386 3.51 6.14 0.15
N THR A 387 3.71 5.52 -1.01
CA THR A 387 4.93 4.78 -1.33
C THR A 387 5.60 5.38 -2.55
N VAL A 388 6.79 5.95 -2.34
CA VAL A 388 7.62 6.51 -3.42
C VAL A 388 8.07 5.39 -4.35
N GLY A 389 8.00 5.62 -5.66
CA GLY A 389 8.43 4.64 -6.67
C GLY A 389 7.47 3.46 -6.90
N SER A 390 6.30 3.46 -6.24
CA SER A 390 5.24 2.47 -6.48
C SER A 390 4.72 2.51 -7.92
N SER A 391 4.08 1.43 -8.37
CA SER A 391 3.54 1.29 -9.73
C SER A 391 2.55 2.41 -10.07
N ILE A 392 1.58 2.70 -9.19
CA ILE A 392 0.65 3.83 -9.39
C ILE A 392 1.40 5.16 -9.47
N CYS A 393 2.39 5.40 -8.59
CA CYS A 393 3.17 6.64 -8.61
C CYS A 393 3.95 6.84 -9.91
N ARG A 394 4.50 5.77 -10.50
CA ARG A 394 5.30 5.83 -11.73
C ARG A 394 4.43 5.90 -12.99
N GLU A 395 3.29 5.22 -12.98
CA GLU A 395 2.44 5.12 -14.17
C GLU A 395 1.49 6.32 -14.34
N THR A 396 1.17 7.09 -13.29
CA THR A 396 0.35 8.31 -13.41
C THR A 396 1.11 9.48 -14.04
N ASP A 397 0.41 10.37 -14.76
CA ASP A 397 1.01 11.55 -15.40
C ASP A 397 1.57 12.54 -14.37
N CYS A 398 0.88 12.66 -13.23
CA CYS A 398 1.32 13.46 -12.09
C CYS A 398 0.80 12.89 -10.78
N GLY A 399 1.25 13.40 -9.63
CA GLY A 399 0.82 12.85 -8.35
C GLY A 399 1.22 13.64 -7.12
N VAL A 400 0.70 13.20 -5.98
CA VAL A 400 0.98 13.73 -4.65
C VAL A 400 1.34 12.58 -3.74
N HIS A 401 2.59 12.58 -3.27
CA HIS A 401 2.99 11.71 -2.17
C HIS A 401 2.41 12.26 -0.87
N ILE A 402 1.52 11.53 -0.19
CA ILE A 402 0.84 12.05 1.01
C ILE A 402 1.81 12.29 2.18
N ASN A 403 2.97 11.62 2.20
CA ASN A 403 4.02 11.82 3.20
C ASN A 403 3.54 11.59 4.65
N ALA A 404 2.75 10.53 4.87
CA ALA A 404 2.31 10.12 6.21
C ALA A 404 3.41 9.33 6.97
N GLY A 405 4.52 9.03 6.30
CA GLY A 405 5.51 8.04 6.72
C GLY A 405 5.02 6.59 6.48
N PRO A 406 5.88 5.59 6.65
CA PRO A 406 5.50 4.19 6.59
C PRO A 406 4.32 3.88 7.49
N GLU A 407 3.36 3.13 6.97
CA GLU A 407 2.26 2.56 7.74
C GLU A 407 2.52 1.05 7.77
N ILE A 408 2.57 0.44 8.94
CA ILE A 408 2.87 -0.99 9.17
C ILE A 408 1.61 -1.73 9.60
N GLY A 409 0.73 -1.10 10.37
CA GLY A 409 -0.56 -1.69 10.76
C GLY A 409 -1.37 -2.12 9.54
N VAL A 410 -2.04 -3.27 9.61
CA VAL A 410 -2.84 -3.77 8.47
C VAL A 410 -4.02 -2.85 8.19
N ALA A 411 -4.74 -2.42 9.22
CA ALA A 411 -5.83 -1.47 9.10
C ALA A 411 -5.29 -0.05 8.94
N SER A 412 -5.60 0.60 7.81
CA SER A 412 -5.14 1.96 7.54
C SER A 412 -5.73 2.99 8.50
N THR A 413 -4.91 3.95 8.95
CA THR A 413 -5.29 5.00 9.91
C THR A 413 -4.77 6.36 9.47
N LYS A 414 -3.47 6.65 9.67
CA LYS A 414 -2.85 7.92 9.26
C LYS A 414 -2.86 8.13 7.75
N ALA A 415 -2.80 7.06 6.95
CA ALA A 415 -2.91 7.23 5.51
C ALA A 415 -4.31 7.74 5.09
N TYR A 416 -5.40 7.34 5.76
CA TYR A 416 -6.75 7.88 5.50
C TYR A 416 -6.81 9.39 5.74
N THR A 417 -6.34 9.85 6.92
CA THR A 417 -6.40 11.28 7.27
C THR A 417 -5.44 12.11 6.42
N SER A 418 -4.26 11.59 6.06
CA SER A 418 -3.36 12.23 5.11
C SER A 418 -3.93 12.27 3.67
N GLN A 419 -4.62 11.22 3.20
CA GLN A 419 -5.32 11.22 1.91
C GLN A 419 -6.42 12.30 1.89
N PHE A 420 -7.19 12.40 2.97
CA PHE A 420 -8.20 13.44 3.16
C PHE A 420 -7.57 14.83 3.01
N VAL A 421 -6.50 15.13 3.76
CA VAL A 421 -5.83 16.44 3.72
C VAL A 421 -5.24 16.74 2.34
N ALA A 422 -4.65 15.74 1.66
CA ALA A 422 -4.11 15.90 0.31
C ALA A 422 -5.19 16.29 -0.71
N LEU A 423 -6.36 15.65 -0.67
CA LEU A 423 -7.50 15.97 -1.55
C LEU A 423 -8.12 17.33 -1.22
N ALA A 424 -8.20 17.70 0.07
CA ALA A 424 -8.62 19.04 0.48
C ALA A 424 -7.67 20.13 -0.05
N MET A 425 -6.34 19.91 0.06
CA MET A 425 -5.34 20.80 -0.54
C MET A 425 -5.46 20.89 -2.06
N PHE A 426 -5.83 19.80 -2.74
CA PHE A 426 -6.10 19.83 -4.18
C PHE A 426 -7.31 20.74 -4.51
N GLY A 427 -8.42 20.63 -3.78
CA GLY A 427 -9.56 21.54 -3.91
C GLY A 427 -9.17 23.01 -3.66
N LEU A 428 -8.32 23.25 -2.66
CA LEU A 428 -7.70 24.56 -2.40
C LEU A 428 -6.67 24.98 -3.46
N MET A 429 -6.17 24.12 -4.33
CA MET A 429 -5.35 24.56 -5.45
C MET A 429 -6.23 24.94 -6.66
N MET A 430 -7.34 24.23 -6.83
CA MET A 430 -8.29 24.45 -7.93
C MET A 430 -9.10 25.74 -7.81
N SER A 431 -9.47 26.13 -6.59
CA SER A 431 -10.30 27.31 -6.33
C SER A 431 -9.52 28.64 -6.21
N GLU A 432 -8.19 28.63 -6.45
CA GLU A 432 -7.32 29.77 -6.10
C GLU A 432 -7.68 31.08 -6.82
N ASP A 433 -8.04 30.99 -8.10
CA ASP A 433 -8.36 32.16 -8.92
C ASP A 433 -9.80 32.67 -8.72
N ARG A 434 -10.60 32.05 -7.83
CA ARG A 434 -12.00 32.42 -7.61
C ARG A 434 -12.15 33.40 -6.46
N LEU A 435 -12.50 34.65 -6.78
CA LEU A 435 -12.73 35.70 -5.78
C LEU A 435 -13.85 35.35 -4.79
N SER A 436 -14.94 34.73 -5.25
CA SER A 436 -16.08 34.35 -4.41
C SER A 436 -15.74 33.30 -3.35
N LEU A 437 -14.70 32.48 -3.58
CA LEU A 437 -14.30 31.41 -2.68
C LEU A 437 -13.17 31.80 -1.72
N GLN A 438 -12.61 33.01 -1.81
CA GLN A 438 -11.45 33.40 -0.98
C GLN A 438 -11.72 33.29 0.52
N GLN A 439 -12.90 33.71 0.97
CA GLN A 439 -13.27 33.60 2.39
C GLN A 439 -13.34 32.13 2.84
N ARG A 440 -13.97 31.28 2.02
CA ARG A 440 -14.09 29.85 2.27
C ARG A 440 -12.73 29.15 2.29
N ARG A 441 -11.85 29.49 1.34
CA ARG A 441 -10.47 29.00 1.31
C ARG A 441 -9.70 29.38 2.56
N LEU A 442 -9.80 30.64 2.98
CA LEU A 442 -9.11 31.14 4.18
C LEU A 442 -9.60 30.42 5.45
N GLU A 443 -10.91 30.19 5.58
CA GLU A 443 -11.50 29.40 6.67
C GLU A 443 -10.91 27.99 6.73
N ILE A 444 -10.81 27.30 5.58
CA ILE A 444 -10.26 25.94 5.50
C ILE A 444 -8.76 25.93 5.81
N ILE A 445 -7.98 26.87 5.25
CA ILE A 445 -6.53 26.97 5.48
C ILE A 445 -6.22 27.25 6.96
N ASN A 446 -6.96 28.16 7.60
CA ASN A 446 -6.81 28.42 9.03
C ASN A 446 -7.17 27.17 9.84
N SER A 447 -8.23 26.46 9.47
CA SER A 447 -8.61 25.22 10.13
C SER A 447 -7.57 24.10 9.96
N LEU A 448 -6.93 24.00 8.80
CA LEU A 448 -5.80 23.08 8.55
C LEU A 448 -4.59 23.40 9.45
N ARG A 449 -4.34 24.68 9.75
CA ARG A 449 -3.28 25.11 10.68
C ARG A 449 -3.52 24.56 12.09
N ASP A 450 -4.77 24.64 12.56
CA ASP A 450 -5.14 24.24 13.93
C ASP A 450 -5.40 22.73 14.05
N LEU A 451 -5.65 22.04 12.93
CA LEU A 451 -6.04 20.63 12.88
C LEU A 451 -5.14 19.68 13.70
N PRO A 452 -3.78 19.78 13.68
CA PRO A 452 -2.93 18.90 14.49
C PRO A 452 -3.20 19.01 16.00
N GLU A 453 -3.40 20.23 16.50
CA GLU A 453 -3.72 20.45 17.92
C GLU A 453 -5.14 19.98 18.26
N LEU A 454 -6.09 20.12 17.32
CA LEU A 454 -7.43 19.55 17.48
C LEU A 454 -7.40 18.02 17.54
N ILE A 455 -6.57 17.37 16.72
CA ILE A 455 -6.37 15.91 16.77
C ILE A 455 -5.84 15.49 18.14
N LYS A 456 -4.83 16.18 18.69
CA LYS A 456 -4.31 15.90 20.04
C LYS A 456 -5.40 15.97 21.12
N LYS A 457 -6.31 16.95 21.03
CA LYS A 457 -7.47 17.05 21.94
C LYS A 457 -8.43 15.87 21.82
N VAL A 458 -8.61 15.31 20.62
CA VAL A 458 -9.41 14.10 20.41
C VAL A 458 -8.69 12.87 20.98
N LEU A 459 -7.40 12.70 20.71
CA LEU A 459 -6.59 11.60 21.24
C LEU A 459 -6.53 11.61 22.78
N ALA A 460 -6.60 12.78 23.43
CA ALA A 460 -6.68 12.89 24.88
C ALA A 460 -7.94 12.22 25.49
N GLN A 461 -8.97 11.92 24.68
CA GLN A 461 -10.18 11.22 25.11
C GLN A 461 -10.05 9.69 25.07
N ASP A 462 -8.86 9.14 24.80
CA ASP A 462 -8.59 7.70 24.73
C ASP A 462 -9.20 6.91 25.90
N LYS A 463 -9.03 7.39 27.14
CA LYS A 463 -9.61 6.76 28.34
C LYS A 463 -11.13 6.67 28.32
N LYS A 464 -11.81 7.73 27.84
CA LYS A 464 -13.28 7.77 27.71
C LYS A 464 -13.73 6.77 26.66
N ILE A 465 -13.03 6.69 25.53
CA ILE A 465 -13.32 5.76 24.44
C ILE A 465 -13.08 4.31 24.86
N LYS A 466 -12.04 4.05 25.65
CA LYS A 466 -11.80 2.73 26.25
C LYS A 466 -12.94 2.28 27.15
N ALA A 467 -13.48 3.16 28.01
CA ALA A 467 -14.64 2.84 28.85
C ALA A 467 -15.88 2.47 28.00
N ILE A 468 -16.11 3.18 26.89
CA ILE A 468 -17.16 2.83 25.93
C ILE A 468 -16.91 1.44 25.31
N ALA A 469 -15.66 1.14 24.96
CA ALA A 469 -15.29 -0.18 24.43
C ALA A 469 -15.56 -1.32 25.43
N GLU A 470 -15.35 -1.09 26.72
CA GLU A 470 -15.64 -2.05 27.80
C GLU A 470 -17.14 -2.39 27.91
N GLU A 471 -18.04 -1.49 27.49
CA GLU A 471 -19.48 -1.76 27.40
C GLU A 471 -19.86 -2.50 26.11
N LEU A 472 -19.12 -2.28 25.03
CA LEU A 472 -19.45 -2.78 23.68
C LEU A 472 -18.76 -4.08 23.30
N TYR A 473 -17.67 -4.50 23.96
CA TYR A 473 -16.83 -5.60 23.47
C TYR A 473 -17.56 -6.95 23.37
N GLN A 474 -18.62 -7.17 24.15
CA GLN A 474 -19.42 -8.41 24.07
C GLN A 474 -20.50 -8.38 22.98
N GLN A 475 -20.78 -7.20 22.40
CA GLN A 475 -21.84 -7.03 21.42
C GLN A 475 -21.49 -7.69 20.08
N LYS A 476 -22.47 -8.27 19.42
CA LYS A 476 -22.25 -8.93 18.12
C LYS A 476 -22.31 -7.96 16.95
N SER A 477 -23.11 -6.91 17.10
CA SER A 477 -23.38 -5.95 16.03
C SER A 477 -23.34 -4.52 16.53
N LEU A 478 -23.05 -3.60 15.63
CA LEU A 478 -22.96 -2.17 15.90
C LEU A 478 -23.31 -1.38 14.65
N LEU A 479 -24.29 -0.49 14.75
CA LEU A 479 -24.66 0.40 13.64
C LEU A 479 -24.02 1.77 13.84
N VAL A 480 -23.38 2.30 12.80
CA VAL A 480 -22.76 3.64 12.81
C VAL A 480 -23.51 4.53 11.82
N MET A 481 -24.05 5.66 12.29
CA MET A 481 -24.98 6.49 11.51
C MET A 481 -24.50 7.93 11.39
N GLY A 482 -24.62 8.48 10.19
CA GLY A 482 -24.20 9.84 9.88
C GLY A 482 -24.64 10.25 8.47
N ARG A 483 -24.40 11.51 8.10
CA ARG A 483 -24.79 12.07 6.79
C ARG A 483 -23.87 13.23 6.41
N GLY A 484 -23.96 13.66 5.15
CA GLY A 484 -23.11 14.72 4.62
C GLY A 484 -21.63 14.33 4.74
N PHE A 485 -20.80 15.24 5.25
CA PHE A 485 -19.37 15.00 5.50
C PHE A 485 -19.08 13.78 6.38
N HIS A 486 -20.04 13.35 7.21
CA HIS A 486 -19.86 12.23 8.14
C HIS A 486 -20.35 10.88 7.60
N TYR A 487 -20.84 10.82 6.35
CA TYR A 487 -21.19 9.52 5.76
C TYR A 487 -19.94 8.63 5.61
N ALA A 488 -18.85 9.19 5.09
CA ALA A 488 -17.57 8.48 4.99
C ALA A 488 -17.04 8.04 6.36
N THR A 489 -17.18 8.88 7.39
CA THR A 489 -16.80 8.52 8.77
C THR A 489 -17.53 7.27 9.25
N CYS A 490 -18.81 7.11 8.90
CA CYS A 490 -19.59 5.94 9.29
C CYS A 490 -19.11 4.67 8.58
N LEU A 491 -18.89 4.77 7.27
CA LEU A 491 -18.38 3.66 6.47
C LEU A 491 -16.98 3.23 6.95
N GLU A 492 -16.10 4.19 7.21
CA GLU A 492 -14.73 3.93 7.67
C GLU A 492 -14.70 3.35 9.08
N GLY A 493 -15.43 3.94 10.04
CA GLY A 493 -15.51 3.38 11.38
C GLY A 493 -16.11 1.97 11.40
N ALA A 494 -17.15 1.73 10.60
CA ALA A 494 -17.72 0.40 10.44
C ALA A 494 -16.76 -0.59 9.75
N LEU A 495 -15.89 -0.14 8.84
CA LEU A 495 -14.85 -0.98 8.26
C LEU A 495 -13.77 -1.31 9.29
N LYS A 496 -13.23 -0.34 10.03
CA LYS A 496 -12.20 -0.57 11.06
C LYS A 496 -12.68 -1.55 12.12
N ILE A 497 -13.88 -1.34 12.66
CA ILE A 497 -14.44 -2.24 13.67
C ILE A 497 -14.61 -3.65 13.10
N LYS A 498 -15.03 -3.79 11.84
CA LYS A 498 -15.17 -5.09 11.18
C LYS A 498 -13.84 -5.81 11.00
N GLU A 499 -12.83 -5.10 10.48
CA GLU A 499 -11.50 -5.64 10.15
C GLU A 499 -10.76 -6.22 11.36
N ILE A 500 -10.74 -5.49 12.49
CA ILE A 500 -9.85 -5.84 13.60
C ILE A 500 -10.58 -6.44 14.82
N THR A 501 -11.89 -6.20 14.95
CA THR A 501 -12.68 -6.71 16.09
C THR A 501 -13.54 -7.91 15.71
N TYR A 502 -13.78 -8.13 14.42
CA TYR A 502 -14.73 -9.11 13.86
C TYR A 502 -16.18 -8.97 14.35
N MET A 503 -16.52 -7.82 14.96
CA MET A 503 -17.90 -7.42 15.22
C MET A 503 -18.57 -7.11 13.87
N HIS A 504 -19.85 -7.47 13.74
CA HIS A 504 -20.61 -7.04 12.58
C HIS A 504 -20.98 -5.55 12.71
N SER A 505 -20.14 -4.69 12.14
CA SER A 505 -20.38 -3.26 12.09
C SER A 505 -20.79 -2.78 10.70
N GLU A 506 -21.81 -1.93 10.65
CA GLU A 506 -22.38 -1.40 9.41
C GLU A 506 -22.54 0.12 9.48
N GLY A 507 -22.08 0.82 8.44
CA GLY A 507 -22.21 2.26 8.30
C GLY A 507 -23.47 2.59 7.50
N ILE A 508 -24.41 3.32 8.11
CA ILE A 508 -25.72 3.63 7.51
C ILE A 508 -25.83 5.14 7.29
N LEU A 509 -26.25 5.53 6.08
CA LEU A 509 -26.62 6.91 5.79
C LEU A 509 -27.88 7.26 6.60
N ALA A 510 -27.77 8.24 7.50
CA ALA A 510 -28.86 8.56 8.44
C ALA A 510 -30.17 9.01 7.76
N GLY A 511 -30.09 9.50 6.50
CA GLY A 511 -31.28 9.80 5.70
C GLY A 511 -32.08 8.56 5.28
N GLU A 512 -31.42 7.40 5.19
CA GLU A 512 -32.01 6.15 4.70
C GLU A 512 -32.69 5.33 5.78
N LEU A 513 -32.61 5.73 7.06
CA LEU A 513 -33.15 4.95 8.17
C LEU A 513 -34.61 4.54 7.96
N LYS A 514 -35.46 5.48 7.55
CA LYS A 514 -36.90 5.21 7.33
C LYS A 514 -37.19 4.28 6.15
N HIS A 515 -36.21 4.03 5.29
CA HIS A 515 -36.34 3.22 4.08
C HIS A 515 -36.01 1.74 4.33
N GLY A 516 -35.87 1.33 5.60
CA GLY A 516 -35.70 -0.08 5.98
C GLY A 516 -34.83 -0.26 7.23
N PRO A 517 -33.60 0.29 7.30
CA PRO A 517 -32.65 0.00 8.36
C PRO A 517 -33.12 0.34 9.78
N LEU A 518 -34.04 1.28 9.94
CA LEU A 518 -34.64 1.62 11.25
C LEU A 518 -35.34 0.42 11.91
N ALA A 519 -35.75 -0.60 11.15
CA ALA A 519 -36.36 -1.82 11.69
C ALA A 519 -35.39 -2.65 12.54
N LEU A 520 -34.09 -2.44 12.42
CA LEU A 520 -33.07 -3.10 13.25
C LEU A 520 -32.91 -2.47 14.63
N ILE A 521 -33.52 -1.30 14.86
CA ILE A 521 -33.33 -0.53 16.09
C ILE A 521 -34.30 -1.01 17.16
N ASP A 522 -33.72 -1.44 18.27
CA ASP A 522 -34.38 -1.70 19.53
C ASP A 522 -33.48 -1.23 20.70
N LYS A 523 -33.82 -1.64 21.92
CA LYS A 523 -33.08 -1.30 23.15
C LYS A 523 -31.71 -2.01 23.27
N ASP A 524 -31.49 -3.10 22.54
CA ASP A 524 -30.34 -3.99 22.68
C ASP A 524 -29.33 -3.74 21.54
N MET A 525 -29.78 -3.28 20.37
CA MET A 525 -28.92 -2.91 19.23
C MET A 525 -28.03 -1.70 19.57
N PRO A 526 -26.70 -1.87 19.61
CA PRO A 526 -25.79 -0.75 19.82
C PRO A 526 -25.74 0.17 18.59
N VAL A 527 -25.83 1.48 18.86
CA VAL A 527 -25.81 2.51 17.81
C VAL A 527 -24.82 3.60 18.16
N ILE A 528 -23.98 3.98 17.21
CA ILE A 528 -23.20 5.22 17.26
C ILE A 528 -23.77 6.19 16.24
N MET A 529 -24.06 7.43 16.66
CA MET A 529 -24.52 8.49 15.76
C MET A 529 -23.52 9.64 15.74
N ILE A 530 -23.24 10.17 14.54
CA ILE A 530 -22.36 11.32 14.34
C ILE A 530 -23.22 12.55 14.04
N ILE A 531 -23.21 13.52 14.95
CA ILE A 531 -24.06 14.72 14.89
C ILE A 531 -23.18 15.95 15.13
N MET A 532 -22.73 16.58 14.05
CA MET A 532 -21.86 17.76 14.08
C MET A 532 -22.60 19.02 13.66
N ARG A 533 -22.08 20.18 14.06
CA ARG A 533 -22.64 21.50 13.77
C ARG A 533 -22.34 21.94 12.33
N ASP A 534 -23.04 21.32 11.39
CA ASP A 534 -22.98 21.63 9.95
C ASP A 534 -24.39 21.88 9.37
N ALA A 535 -24.48 22.06 8.05
CA ALA A 535 -25.76 22.26 7.35
C ALA A 535 -26.75 21.07 7.48
N CYS A 536 -26.28 19.89 7.91
CA CYS A 536 -27.10 18.71 8.16
C CYS A 536 -27.54 18.56 9.62
N TYR A 537 -27.11 19.42 10.54
CA TYR A 537 -27.36 19.30 11.98
C TYR A 537 -28.82 18.96 12.34
N THR A 538 -29.78 19.79 11.93
CA THR A 538 -31.21 19.56 12.22
C THR A 538 -31.72 18.24 11.64
N LYS A 539 -31.20 17.82 10.49
CA LYS A 539 -31.57 16.54 9.87
C LYS A 539 -30.98 15.35 10.64
N CYS A 540 -29.79 15.49 11.20
CA CYS A 540 -29.19 14.51 12.11
C CYS A 540 -29.98 14.39 13.42
N GLN A 541 -30.41 15.53 13.99
CA GLN A 541 -31.28 15.53 15.18
C GLN A 541 -32.60 14.79 14.92
N ASN A 542 -33.21 14.98 13.74
CA ASN A 542 -34.40 14.22 13.35
C ASN A 542 -34.14 12.72 13.25
N ALA A 543 -32.95 12.30 12.80
CA ALA A 543 -32.57 10.89 12.78
C ALA A 543 -32.39 10.34 14.21
N LEU A 544 -31.77 11.11 15.10
CA LEU A 544 -31.63 10.75 16.52
C LEU A 544 -32.99 10.51 17.17
N GLN A 545 -33.95 11.41 16.95
CA GLN A 545 -35.32 11.25 17.45
C GLN A 545 -36.00 9.98 16.94
N GLN A 546 -35.71 9.55 15.71
CA GLN A 546 -36.27 8.32 15.16
C GLN A 546 -35.71 7.09 15.85
N VAL A 547 -34.39 7.07 16.11
CA VAL A 547 -33.71 5.99 16.83
C VAL A 547 -34.21 5.91 18.27
N THR A 548 -34.27 7.03 18.99
CA THR A 548 -34.73 7.05 20.39
C THR A 548 -36.22 6.73 20.53
N ALA A 549 -37.05 7.11 19.55
CA ALA A 549 -38.47 6.71 19.49
C ALA A 549 -38.68 5.21 19.24
N ARG A 550 -37.62 4.44 18.99
CA ARG A 550 -37.61 2.97 18.92
C ARG A 550 -36.82 2.34 20.08
N SER A 551 -36.64 3.09 21.16
CA SER A 551 -35.89 2.68 22.35
C SER A 551 -34.39 2.47 22.13
N GLY A 552 -33.86 2.87 20.97
CA GLY A 552 -32.43 2.89 20.72
C GLY A 552 -31.72 3.83 21.70
N ARG A 553 -30.56 3.41 22.19
CA ARG A 553 -29.74 4.15 23.16
C ARG A 553 -28.38 4.53 22.55
N PRO A 554 -28.35 5.51 21.64
CA PRO A 554 -27.15 5.77 20.86
C PRO A 554 -26.05 6.45 21.67
N ILE A 555 -24.82 6.06 21.39
CA ILE A 555 -23.62 6.84 21.72
C ILE A 555 -23.49 7.92 20.65
N ILE A 556 -23.35 9.18 21.05
CA ILE A 556 -23.35 10.32 20.12
C ILE A 556 -21.96 10.95 20.05
N ILE A 557 -21.38 11.00 18.86
CA ILE A 557 -20.18 11.81 18.59
C ILE A 557 -20.67 13.21 18.17
N CYS A 558 -20.38 14.25 18.96
CA CYS A 558 -20.88 15.61 18.77
C CYS A 558 -19.86 16.69 19.14
N CYS A 559 -20.18 17.97 18.95
CA CYS A 559 -19.31 19.09 19.33
C CYS A 559 -19.27 19.33 20.86
N GLN A 560 -18.15 19.84 21.38
CA GLN A 560 -17.88 20.05 22.82
C GLN A 560 -18.86 20.95 23.59
N ASP A 561 -19.65 21.78 22.90
CA ASP A 561 -20.62 22.71 23.52
C ASP A 561 -22.07 22.38 23.16
N ASP A 562 -22.32 21.19 22.59
CA ASP A 562 -23.65 20.81 22.12
C ASP A 562 -24.52 20.22 23.23
N THR A 563 -25.02 21.11 24.10
CA THR A 563 -25.87 20.73 25.25
C THR A 563 -27.19 20.06 24.86
N ASP A 564 -27.66 20.22 23.62
CA ASP A 564 -28.90 19.59 23.16
C ASP A 564 -28.73 18.08 22.97
N MET A 565 -27.51 17.61 22.65
CA MET A 565 -27.25 16.19 22.41
C MET A 565 -27.23 15.37 23.71
N CYS A 566 -26.79 15.98 24.82
CA CYS A 566 -26.70 15.31 26.11
C CYS A 566 -28.06 14.82 26.66
N LYS A 567 -29.19 15.43 26.23
CA LYS A 567 -30.53 15.08 26.73
C LYS A 567 -31.04 13.72 26.24
N ASN A 568 -30.63 13.32 25.03
CA ASN A 568 -31.15 12.14 24.34
C ASN A 568 -30.06 11.08 24.05
N ALA A 569 -28.80 11.39 24.36
CA ALA A 569 -27.69 10.46 24.24
C ALA A 569 -27.68 9.46 25.40
N TYR A 570 -27.29 8.22 25.12
CA TYR A 570 -26.86 7.31 26.19
C TYR A 570 -25.51 7.75 26.76
N GLN A 571 -24.57 8.07 25.87
CA GLN A 571 -23.25 8.62 26.15
C GLN A 571 -22.83 9.54 25.01
N THR A 572 -21.95 10.50 25.29
CA THR A 572 -21.42 11.45 24.31
C THR A 572 -19.91 11.31 24.15
N ILE A 573 -19.39 11.51 22.95
CA ILE A 573 -17.98 11.76 22.66
C ILE A 573 -17.91 13.17 22.09
N GLU A 574 -17.30 14.09 22.85
CA GLU A 574 -17.36 15.53 22.62
C GLU A 574 -16.10 16.00 21.91
N LEU A 575 -16.20 16.32 20.63
CA LEU A 575 -15.09 16.72 19.80
C LEU A 575 -14.97 18.24 19.70
N PRO A 576 -13.75 18.80 19.56
CA PRO A 576 -13.60 20.20 19.25
C PRO A 576 -14.18 20.49 17.86
N HIS A 577 -14.64 21.73 17.68
CA HIS A 577 -15.18 22.22 16.42
C HIS A 577 -14.04 22.63 15.46
N THR A 578 -14.19 22.28 14.18
CA THR A 578 -13.40 22.79 13.06
C THR A 578 -14.33 23.08 11.88
N VAL A 579 -13.79 23.57 10.76
CA VAL A 579 -14.59 23.76 9.54
C VAL A 579 -15.26 22.44 9.12
N ASP A 580 -16.51 22.53 8.68
CA ASP A 580 -17.38 21.39 8.35
C ASP A 580 -16.70 20.33 7.47
N CYS A 581 -16.01 20.75 6.41
CA CYS A 581 -15.34 19.83 5.48
C CYS A 581 -14.12 19.11 6.06
N LEU A 582 -13.58 19.53 7.22
CA LEU A 582 -12.48 18.87 7.91
C LEU A 582 -12.92 18.14 9.19
N GLN A 583 -14.14 18.38 9.67
CA GLN A 583 -14.68 17.74 10.88
C GLN A 583 -14.70 16.21 10.75
N GLY A 584 -14.79 15.68 9.52
CA GLY A 584 -14.64 14.27 9.19
C GLY A 584 -13.37 13.63 9.78
N ILE A 585 -12.24 14.34 9.73
CA ILE A 585 -10.94 13.90 10.27
C ILE A 585 -11.02 13.73 11.79
N LEU A 586 -11.63 14.68 12.50
CA LEU A 586 -11.78 14.59 13.96
C LEU A 586 -12.76 13.49 14.35
N SER A 587 -13.85 13.33 13.60
CA SER A 587 -14.92 12.37 13.90
C SER A 587 -14.56 10.91 13.67
N VAL A 588 -13.56 10.60 12.84
CA VAL A 588 -13.14 9.21 12.58
C VAL A 588 -12.20 8.66 13.66
N ILE A 589 -11.40 9.52 14.29
CA ILE A 589 -10.38 9.10 15.27
C ILE A 589 -10.98 8.38 16.47
N PRO A 590 -12.12 8.80 17.05
CA PRO A 590 -12.78 8.04 18.10
C PRO A 590 -13.17 6.63 17.67
N LEU A 591 -13.53 6.43 16.39
CA LEU A 591 -13.89 5.11 15.86
C LEU A 591 -12.65 4.24 15.62
N GLN A 592 -11.53 4.84 15.23
CA GLN A 592 -10.23 4.15 15.18
C GLN A 592 -9.81 3.68 16.58
N LEU A 593 -9.84 4.56 17.58
CA LEU A 593 -9.53 4.21 18.97
C LEU A 593 -10.50 3.17 19.53
N LEU A 594 -11.80 3.32 19.25
CA LEU A 594 -12.82 2.34 19.68
C LEU A 594 -12.52 0.97 19.07
N SER A 595 -12.20 0.90 17.78
CA SER A 595 -11.86 -0.36 17.12
C SER A 595 -10.63 -1.01 17.74
N PHE A 596 -9.59 -0.22 18.07
CA PHE A 596 -8.38 -0.71 18.74
C PHE A 596 -8.72 -1.30 20.12
N HIS A 597 -9.41 -0.55 20.98
CA HIS A 597 -9.76 -1.01 22.33
C HIS A 597 -10.67 -2.23 22.31
N LEU A 598 -11.65 -2.28 21.39
CA LEU A 598 -12.52 -3.45 21.22
C LEU A 598 -11.74 -4.70 20.85
N ALA A 599 -10.76 -4.60 19.94
CA ALA A 599 -9.93 -5.73 19.54
C ALA A 599 -9.03 -6.21 20.69
N VAL A 600 -8.40 -5.29 21.42
CA VAL A 600 -7.59 -5.60 22.61
C VAL A 600 -8.43 -6.30 23.68
N LEU A 601 -9.62 -5.77 24.00
CA LEU A 601 -10.54 -6.38 24.98
C LEU A 601 -11.03 -7.77 24.55
N ARG A 602 -11.11 -8.03 23.24
CA ARG A 602 -11.44 -9.35 22.69
C ARG A 602 -10.24 -10.30 22.59
N GLY A 603 -9.05 -9.86 22.96
CA GLY A 603 -7.82 -10.65 22.88
C GLY A 603 -7.33 -10.89 21.45
N TYR A 604 -7.66 -10.00 20.51
CA TYR A 604 -7.18 -10.08 19.13
C TYR A 604 -5.92 -9.24 18.92
N ASP A 605 -5.07 -9.70 18.00
CA ASP A 605 -3.91 -8.95 17.53
C ASP A 605 -4.36 -7.89 16.51
N VAL A 606 -4.22 -6.62 16.87
CA VAL A 606 -4.63 -5.48 16.04
C VAL A 606 -3.72 -5.25 14.83
N ASP A 607 -2.46 -5.68 14.90
CA ASP A 607 -1.49 -5.53 13.82
C ASP A 607 -1.63 -6.68 12.80
N PHE A 608 -2.24 -7.81 13.20
CA PHE A 608 -2.42 -9.01 12.37
C PHE A 608 -3.86 -9.53 12.38
N PRO A 609 -4.84 -8.79 11.81
CA PRO A 609 -6.20 -9.28 11.66
C PRO A 609 -6.24 -10.54 10.78
N ARG A 610 -7.12 -11.48 11.13
CA ARG A 610 -7.23 -12.76 10.43
C ARG A 610 -7.71 -12.55 8.99
N ASN A 611 -7.22 -13.41 8.08
CA ASN A 611 -7.63 -13.49 6.68
C ASN A 611 -7.27 -12.28 5.81
N LEU A 612 -6.56 -11.29 6.34
CA LEU A 612 -6.19 -10.07 5.63
C LEU A 612 -4.67 -9.90 5.65
N ALA A 613 -4.15 -9.26 4.61
CA ALA A 613 -2.83 -8.63 4.62
C ALA A 613 -2.98 -7.13 4.31
N LYS A 614 -1.92 -6.37 4.56
CA LYS A 614 -1.96 -4.91 4.45
C LYS A 614 -2.30 -4.39 3.04
N SER A 615 -1.79 -5.05 1.99
CA SER A 615 -2.01 -4.62 0.61
C SER A 615 -2.44 -5.80 -0.25
N VAL A 616 -3.50 -5.60 -1.04
CA VAL A 616 -4.01 -6.56 -2.03
C VAL A 616 -3.33 -6.27 -3.37
N THR A 617 -2.22 -6.95 -3.64
CA THR A 617 -1.37 -6.72 -4.83
C THR A 617 -1.61 -7.74 -5.95
N VAL A 618 -2.53 -8.67 -5.75
CA VAL A 618 -2.89 -9.75 -6.67
C VAL A 618 -4.40 -9.99 -6.60
N GLU A 619 -4.97 -10.48 -7.70
CA GLU A 619 -6.40 -10.85 -7.81
C GLU A 619 -6.74 -12.17 -7.12
#